data_AF-A0A068Y637-F1
#
_entry.id   AF-A0A068Y637-F1
#
_cell.length_a   1.000
_cell.length_b   1.000
_cell.length_c   1.000
_cell.angle_alpha   90.00
_cell.angle_beta   90.00
_cell.angle_gamma   90.00
#
_symmetry.space_group_name_H-M   'P 1'
#
loop_
_entity.id
_entity.type
_entity.pdbx_description
1 polymer ?
#
loop_
_entity_poly.entity_id
_entity_poly.type
_entity_poly.pdbx_seq_one_letter_code
_entity_poly.pdbx_strand_id
1 'polypeptide(L)'
;MSLESLPVINFTQCDPSTKNFIKHSVNVFAETLSKWDMQNDDLAIANRIVRRFKNQQRHFIHFAELCHLTRLLRKAGSGRGNFCLNYVIRGLEATEMNQCLSRNCIDFFLLALNSWQSEICVIRALCMSCWRHSERQMLTGHFVKLATLIIIVLARVLILAEKSILSSVEVYSSIYAIRSQVPNVGVAMDCLSRLPKKLEFESVIPLNERCIAFLNLPLKLLRKSKGKPSKSLNFLEMLFK
;
A
#
# COMPACT_ATOMS: atom_id res chain seq x y z
N MET A 1 -18.40 5.21 9.87
CA MET A 1 -18.41 3.74 9.75
C MET A 1 -17.05 3.19 10.15
N SER A 2 -17.02 2.17 11.01
CA SER A 2 -15.94 1.18 11.00
C SER A 2 -16.09 0.35 9.72
N LEU A 3 -15.04 -0.33 9.26
CA LEU A 3 -15.16 -1.28 8.14
C LEU A 3 -16.00 -2.52 8.50
N GLU A 4 -16.76 -2.52 9.59
CA GLU A 4 -17.48 -3.68 10.12
C GLU A 4 -18.74 -4.01 9.31
N SER A 5 -19.45 -3.00 8.80
CA SER A 5 -20.63 -3.17 7.95
C SER A 5 -20.32 -2.88 6.48
N LEU A 6 -20.61 -3.84 5.60
CA LEU A 6 -20.50 -3.62 4.15
C LEU A 6 -21.71 -2.82 3.65
N PRO A 7 -21.52 -1.86 2.73
CA PRO A 7 -22.65 -1.19 2.09
C PRO A 7 -23.38 -2.17 1.16
N VAL A 8 -24.68 -1.99 1.01
CA VAL A 8 -25.42 -2.69 -0.04
C VAL A 8 -24.98 -2.14 -1.39
N ILE A 9 -24.53 -3.02 -2.28
CA ILE A 9 -24.20 -2.65 -3.66
C ILE A 9 -25.50 -2.29 -4.37
N ASN A 10 -25.66 -0.99 -4.61
CA ASN A 10 -26.75 -0.43 -5.39
C ASN A 10 -26.21 0.19 -6.67
N PHE A 11 -26.88 -0.09 -7.78
CA PHE A 11 -26.58 0.47 -9.09
C PHE A 11 -27.51 1.64 -9.39
N THR A 12 -26.94 2.69 -9.98
CA THR A 12 -27.66 3.95 -10.23
C THR A 12 -27.36 4.41 -11.64
N GLN A 13 -28.34 4.98 -12.33
CA GLN A 13 -28.11 5.56 -13.65
C GLN A 13 -27.07 6.67 -13.56
N CYS A 14 -26.04 6.61 -14.39
CA CYS A 14 -24.97 7.61 -14.41
C CYS A 14 -24.47 7.83 -15.84
N ASP A 15 -23.75 8.93 -16.03
CA ASP A 15 -23.01 9.17 -17.26
C ASP A 15 -21.96 8.06 -17.48
N PRO A 16 -21.96 7.37 -18.64
CA PRO A 16 -20.93 6.42 -19.01
C PRO A 16 -19.50 6.98 -18.89
N SER A 17 -19.31 8.28 -19.09
CA SER A 17 -17.99 8.92 -18.95
C SER A 17 -17.46 8.84 -17.50
N THR A 18 -18.31 9.14 -16.50
CA THR A 18 -18.00 9.04 -15.07
C THR A 18 -17.70 7.59 -14.69
N LYS A 19 -18.53 6.65 -15.17
CA LYS A 19 -18.31 5.22 -14.95
C LYS A 19 -16.94 4.78 -15.45
N ASN A 20 -16.62 5.09 -16.71
CA ASN A 20 -15.40 4.66 -17.36
C ASN A 20 -14.16 5.24 -16.65
N PHE A 21 -14.23 6.49 -16.20
CA PHE A 21 -13.16 7.11 -15.43
C PHE A 21 -12.93 6.41 -14.08
N ILE A 22 -14.00 6.12 -13.32
CA ILE A 22 -13.89 5.40 -12.04
C ILE A 22 -13.29 4.02 -12.28
N LYS A 23 -13.84 3.28 -13.24
CA LYS A 23 -13.38 1.92 -13.57
C LYS A 23 -11.92 1.90 -14.00
N HIS A 24 -11.50 2.83 -14.85
CA HIS A 24 -10.10 2.95 -15.26
C HIS A 24 -9.19 3.23 -14.06
N SER A 25 -9.52 4.24 -13.24
CA SER A 25 -8.73 4.62 -12.07
C SER A 25 -8.60 3.47 -11.06
N VAL A 26 -9.69 2.74 -10.83
CA VAL A 26 -9.72 1.58 -9.94
C VAL A 26 -8.95 0.39 -10.50
N ASN A 27 -9.02 0.13 -11.82
CA ASN A 27 -8.28 -0.95 -12.46
C ASN A 27 -6.77 -0.76 -12.34
N VAL A 28 -6.28 0.47 -12.57
CA VAL A 28 -4.86 0.81 -12.38
C VAL A 28 -4.41 0.55 -10.94
N PHE A 29 -5.26 0.90 -9.96
CA PHE A 29 -4.99 0.61 -8.55
C PHE A 29 -5.05 -0.90 -8.24
N ALA A 30 -5.98 -1.65 -8.84
CA ALA A 30 -6.17 -3.08 -8.61
C ALA A 30 -4.92 -3.90 -8.98
N GLU A 31 -4.15 -3.49 -10.00
CA GLU A 31 -2.85 -4.07 -10.34
C GLU A 31 -1.81 -3.94 -9.21
N THR A 32 -1.89 -2.88 -8.41
CA THR A 32 -1.00 -2.69 -7.26
C THR A 32 -1.54 -3.43 -6.04
N LEU A 33 -2.86 -3.41 -5.83
CA LEU A 33 -3.52 -4.15 -4.77
C LEU A 33 -3.27 -5.68 -4.87
N SER A 34 -3.31 -6.24 -6.09
CA SER A 34 -3.10 -7.67 -6.33
C SER A 34 -1.70 -8.16 -5.96
N LYS A 35 -0.70 -7.26 -5.89
CA LYS A 35 0.66 -7.61 -5.46
C LYS A 35 0.76 -7.89 -3.96
N TRP A 36 -0.22 -7.44 -3.17
CA TRP A 36 -0.33 -7.77 -1.76
C TRP A 36 -0.96 -9.15 -1.57
N ASP A 37 -0.39 -10.17 -2.21
CA ASP A 37 -0.77 -11.56 -2.04
C ASP A 37 0.38 -12.31 -1.37
N MET A 38 0.09 -13.14 -0.37
CA MET A 38 1.09 -13.99 0.26
C MET A 38 1.65 -15.08 -0.67
N GLN A 39 1.03 -15.30 -1.83
CA GLN A 39 1.59 -16.10 -2.92
C GLN A 39 2.62 -15.35 -3.75
N ASN A 40 2.70 -14.01 -3.67
CA ASN A 40 3.76 -13.24 -4.28
C ASN A 40 5.11 -13.66 -3.69
N ASP A 41 6.10 -13.93 -4.56
CA ASP A 41 7.40 -14.45 -4.16
C ASP A 41 8.09 -13.60 -3.08
N ASP A 42 8.04 -12.26 -3.20
CA ASP A 42 8.69 -11.35 -2.25
C ASP A 42 8.07 -11.49 -0.83
N LEU A 43 6.75 -11.59 -0.75
CA LEU A 43 6.03 -11.74 0.53
C LEU A 43 6.11 -13.18 1.07
N ALA A 44 6.13 -14.17 0.18
CA ALA A 44 6.28 -15.57 0.51
C ALA A 44 7.65 -15.85 1.14
N ILE A 45 8.73 -15.25 0.60
CA ILE A 45 10.08 -15.38 1.15
C ILE A 45 10.14 -14.83 2.58
N ALA A 46 9.54 -13.68 2.86
CA ALA A 46 9.48 -13.12 4.22
C ALA A 46 8.86 -14.13 5.22
N ASN A 47 7.74 -14.75 4.84
CA ASN A 47 7.06 -15.75 5.66
C ASN A 47 7.89 -17.04 5.83
N ARG A 48 8.57 -17.49 4.77
CA ARG A 48 9.47 -18.65 4.83
C ARG A 48 10.66 -18.41 5.77
N ILE A 49 11.27 -17.22 5.74
CA ILE A 49 12.34 -16.83 6.66
C ILE A 49 11.85 -16.92 8.10
N VAL A 50 10.72 -16.28 8.41
CA VAL A 50 10.15 -16.29 9.75
C VAL A 50 9.88 -17.71 10.24
N ARG A 51 9.28 -18.57 9.40
CA ARG A 51 9.01 -19.97 9.76
C ARG A 51 10.29 -20.77 10.02
N ARG A 52 11.28 -20.66 9.14
CA ARG A 52 12.51 -21.45 9.21
C ARG A 52 13.39 -21.07 10.39
N PHE A 53 13.53 -19.77 10.66
CA PHE A 53 14.50 -19.27 11.64
C PHE A 53 13.87 -18.88 12.98
N LYS A 54 12.55 -19.10 13.17
CA LYS A 54 11.81 -18.72 14.38
C LYS A 54 12.51 -19.11 15.67
N ASN A 55 12.90 -20.37 15.80
CA ASN A 55 13.45 -20.90 17.04
C ASN A 55 14.89 -20.44 17.28
N GLN A 56 15.67 -20.22 16.21
CA GLN A 56 17.06 -19.81 16.27
C GLN A 56 17.20 -18.31 16.56
N GLN A 57 16.27 -17.49 16.06
CA GLN A 57 16.40 -16.04 16.02
C GLN A 57 15.39 -15.29 16.91
N ARG A 58 14.50 -16.00 17.64
CA ARG A 58 13.43 -15.38 18.46
C ARG A 58 13.87 -14.32 19.47
N HIS A 59 15.13 -14.36 19.90
CA HIS A 59 15.67 -13.44 20.90
C HIS A 59 16.25 -12.15 20.30
N PHE A 60 16.43 -12.09 18.97
CA PHE A 60 16.98 -10.92 18.31
C PHE A 60 15.87 -9.94 17.91
N ILE A 61 16.11 -8.64 18.18
CA ILE A 61 15.15 -7.55 17.93
C ILE A 61 14.75 -7.49 16.45
N HIS A 62 15.72 -7.53 15.53
CA HIS A 62 15.47 -7.49 14.09
C HIS A 62 14.52 -8.62 13.63
N PHE A 63 14.61 -9.79 14.27
CA PHE A 63 13.79 -10.94 13.93
C PHE A 63 12.39 -10.85 14.56
N ALA A 64 12.27 -10.29 15.76
CA ALA A 64 10.97 -9.98 16.37
C ALA A 64 10.18 -8.96 15.52
N GLU A 65 10.86 -7.93 15.01
CA GLU A 65 10.28 -6.96 14.08
C GLU A 65 9.86 -7.61 12.76
N LEU A 66 10.70 -8.48 12.18
CA LEU A 66 10.34 -9.24 10.99
C LEU A 66 9.10 -10.14 11.22
N CYS A 67 8.99 -10.76 12.40
CA CYS A 67 7.80 -11.52 12.80
C CYS A 67 6.56 -10.63 12.88
N HIS A 68 6.70 -9.40 13.38
CA HIS A 68 5.59 -8.45 13.41
C HIS A 68 5.22 -7.97 12.00
N LEU A 69 6.22 -7.66 11.18
CA LEU A 69 6.07 -7.26 9.78
C LEU A 69 5.29 -8.32 9.00
N THR A 70 5.67 -9.59 9.08
CA THR A 70 4.95 -10.69 8.39
C THR A 70 3.51 -10.90 8.85
N ARG A 71 3.12 -10.45 10.04
CA ARG A 71 1.70 -10.41 10.46
C ARG A 71 0.97 -9.27 9.77
N LEU A 72 1.58 -8.10 9.70
CA LEU A 72 1.01 -6.94 9.01
C LEU A 72 0.93 -7.14 7.50
N LEU A 73 1.93 -7.75 6.87
CA LEU A 73 1.89 -8.13 5.44
C LEU A 73 0.68 -9.02 5.13
N ARG A 74 0.42 -10.02 5.98
CA ARG A 74 -0.79 -10.85 5.88
C ARG A 74 -2.06 -10.04 6.05
N LYS A 75 -2.10 -9.13 7.02
CA LYS A 75 -3.27 -8.25 7.25
C LYS A 75 -3.52 -7.34 6.04
N ALA A 76 -2.48 -6.77 5.43
CA ALA A 76 -2.62 -5.93 4.24
C ALA A 76 -3.08 -6.72 3.00
N GLY A 77 -2.74 -8.01 2.91
CA GLY A 77 -3.12 -8.85 1.77
C GLY A 77 -4.47 -9.56 1.90
N SER A 78 -4.85 -10.03 3.08
CA SER A 78 -6.09 -10.79 3.30
C SER A 78 -6.99 -10.25 4.42
N GLY A 79 -6.60 -9.13 5.03
CA GLY A 79 -7.38 -8.49 6.09
C GLY A 79 -8.54 -7.67 5.55
N ARG A 80 -9.23 -7.02 6.49
CA ARG A 80 -10.51 -6.35 6.23
C ARG A 80 -10.40 -5.21 5.21
N GLY A 81 -9.34 -4.42 5.24
CA GLY A 81 -9.14 -3.32 4.28
C GLY A 81 -9.10 -3.80 2.84
N ASN A 82 -8.27 -4.82 2.57
CA ASN A 82 -8.16 -5.44 1.24
C ASN A 82 -9.49 -6.08 0.79
N PHE A 83 -10.15 -6.82 1.70
CA PHE A 83 -11.47 -7.40 1.43
C PHE A 83 -12.51 -6.34 1.03
N CYS A 84 -12.59 -5.23 1.78
CA CYS A 84 -13.54 -4.15 1.52
C CYS A 84 -13.27 -3.45 0.18
N LEU A 85 -12.00 -3.26 -0.18
CA LEU A 85 -11.62 -2.73 -1.49
C LEU A 85 -12.07 -3.67 -2.61
N ASN A 86 -11.72 -4.96 -2.51
CA ASN A 86 -12.10 -5.97 -3.49
C ASN A 86 -13.62 -6.15 -3.62
N TYR A 87 -14.37 -6.00 -2.52
CA TYR A 87 -15.83 -6.02 -2.54
C TYR A 87 -16.39 -4.95 -3.48
N VAL A 88 -15.90 -3.71 -3.39
CA VAL A 88 -16.35 -2.61 -4.25
C VAL A 88 -15.82 -2.77 -5.68
N ILE A 89 -14.58 -3.22 -5.86
CA ILE A 89 -13.99 -3.47 -7.19
C ILE A 89 -14.85 -4.46 -7.99
N ARG A 90 -15.23 -5.59 -7.36
CA ARG A 90 -16.15 -6.56 -7.99
C ARG A 90 -17.52 -5.98 -8.28
N GLY A 91 -18.03 -5.11 -7.40
CA GLY A 91 -19.26 -4.36 -7.65
C GLY A 91 -19.16 -3.45 -8.87
N LEU A 92 -18.03 -2.77 -9.09
CA LEU A 92 -17.78 -1.95 -10.28
C LEU A 92 -17.72 -2.80 -11.55
N GLU A 93 -17.14 -3.99 -11.49
CA GLU A 93 -17.08 -4.90 -12.64
C GLU A 93 -18.46 -5.35 -13.11
N ALA A 94 -19.41 -5.53 -12.18
CA ALA A 94 -20.77 -5.96 -12.45
C ALA A 94 -21.71 -4.87 -13.02
N THR A 95 -21.25 -3.63 -13.18
CA THR A 95 -22.08 -2.52 -13.66
C THR A 95 -22.37 -2.58 -15.17
N GLU A 96 -23.62 -2.35 -15.57
CA GLU A 96 -24.03 -2.18 -16.98
C GLU A 96 -23.61 -0.82 -17.58
N MET A 97 -23.67 -0.64 -18.90
CA MET A 97 -23.13 0.53 -19.61
C MET A 97 -23.59 1.89 -19.05
N ASN A 98 -24.86 2.00 -18.64
CA ASN A 98 -25.46 3.24 -18.13
C ASN A 98 -25.61 3.25 -16.61
N GLN A 99 -24.87 2.40 -15.91
CA GLN A 99 -24.96 2.24 -14.45
C GLN A 99 -23.61 2.47 -13.78
N CYS A 100 -23.63 3.13 -12.63
CA CYS A 100 -22.52 3.26 -11.70
C CYS A 100 -22.90 2.65 -10.37
N LEU A 101 -21.91 2.37 -9.54
CA LEU A 101 -22.14 2.19 -8.11
C LEU A 101 -22.70 3.48 -7.49
N SER A 102 -23.61 3.30 -6.54
CA SER A 102 -24.13 4.42 -5.73
C SER A 102 -23.00 5.18 -5.03
N ARG A 103 -23.24 6.46 -4.76
CA ARG A 103 -22.29 7.32 -4.04
C ARG A 103 -21.88 6.74 -2.67
N ASN A 104 -22.78 6.05 -1.98
CA ASN A 104 -22.48 5.38 -0.71
C ASN A 104 -21.39 4.29 -0.85
N CYS A 105 -21.40 3.53 -1.95
CA CYS A 105 -20.36 2.55 -2.23
C CYS A 105 -19.01 3.21 -2.57
N ILE A 106 -19.04 4.33 -3.28
CA ILE A 106 -17.85 5.13 -3.57
C ILE A 106 -17.25 5.71 -2.27
N ASP A 107 -18.08 6.23 -1.37
CA ASP A 107 -17.64 6.76 -0.08
C ASP A 107 -17.04 5.66 0.80
N PHE A 108 -17.65 4.48 0.78
CA PHE A 108 -17.10 3.31 1.46
C PHE A 108 -15.76 2.87 0.86
N PHE A 109 -15.60 2.91 -0.47
CA PHE A 109 -14.32 2.63 -1.12
C PHE A 109 -13.22 3.59 -0.67
N LEU A 110 -13.50 4.90 -0.65
CA LEU A 110 -12.56 5.91 -0.18
C LEU A 110 -12.15 5.69 1.29
N LEU A 111 -13.09 5.30 2.14
CA LEU A 111 -12.83 4.93 3.53
C LEU A 111 -11.96 3.67 3.66
N ALA A 112 -12.30 2.62 2.92
CA ALA A 112 -11.52 1.38 2.88
C ALA A 112 -10.09 1.63 2.37
N LEU A 113 -9.95 2.48 1.37
CA LEU A 113 -8.66 2.86 0.79
C LEU A 113 -7.81 3.66 1.78
N ASN A 114 -8.38 4.65 2.46
CA ASN A 114 -7.68 5.39 3.50
C ASN A 114 -7.21 4.47 4.64
N SER A 115 -8.09 3.59 5.11
CA SER A 115 -7.74 2.61 6.14
C SER A 115 -6.62 1.68 5.67
N TRP A 116 -6.71 1.16 4.44
CA TRP A 116 -5.70 0.26 3.90
C TRP A 116 -4.34 0.98 3.70
N GLN A 117 -4.33 2.20 3.15
CA GLN A 117 -3.12 3.02 3.03
C GLN A 117 -2.47 3.24 4.40
N SER A 118 -3.25 3.52 5.45
CA SER A 118 -2.70 3.70 6.79
C SER A 118 -1.97 2.44 7.29
N GLU A 119 -2.48 1.25 6.97
CA GLU A 119 -1.80 -0.02 7.28
C GLU A 119 -0.49 -0.15 6.48
N ILE A 120 -0.48 0.24 5.20
CA ILE A 120 0.74 0.24 4.38
C ILE A 120 1.79 1.22 4.93
N CYS A 121 1.38 2.39 5.42
CA CYS A 121 2.28 3.34 6.07
C CYS A 121 2.93 2.75 7.33
N VAL A 122 2.17 2.02 8.15
CA VAL A 122 2.72 1.30 9.32
C VAL A 122 3.69 0.20 8.90
N ILE A 123 3.35 -0.57 7.85
CA ILE A 123 4.25 -1.59 7.27
C ILE A 123 5.56 -0.94 6.82
N ARG A 124 5.50 0.19 6.12
CA ARG A 124 6.67 0.93 5.66
C ARG A 124 7.56 1.38 6.83
N ALA A 125 6.97 1.97 7.88
CA ALA A 125 7.70 2.43 9.05
C ALA A 125 8.38 1.26 9.79
N LEU A 126 7.67 0.16 9.99
CA LEU A 126 8.21 -1.05 10.62
C LEU A 126 9.32 -1.69 9.77
N CYS A 127 9.17 -1.68 8.45
CA CYS A 127 10.18 -2.20 7.53
C CYS A 127 11.50 -1.41 7.65
N MET A 128 11.43 -0.08 7.78
CA MET A 128 12.60 0.77 8.05
C MET A 128 13.23 0.51 9.42
N SER A 129 12.43 0.26 10.45
CA SER A 129 12.95 -0.13 11.77
C SER A 129 13.70 -1.47 11.70
N CYS A 130 13.06 -2.48 11.10
CA CYS A 130 13.62 -3.80 10.88
C CYS A 130 14.92 -3.74 10.06
N TRP A 131 15.00 -2.84 9.09
CA TRP A 131 16.21 -2.60 8.30
C TRP A 131 17.36 -2.15 9.19
N ARG A 132 17.16 -1.08 9.96
CA ARG A 132 18.19 -0.51 10.86
C ARG A 132 18.70 -1.55 11.86
N HIS A 133 17.81 -2.36 12.42
CA HIS A 133 18.19 -3.43 13.34
C HIS A 133 18.92 -4.59 12.64
N SER A 134 18.56 -4.91 11.39
CA SER A 134 19.26 -5.92 10.58
C SER A 134 20.66 -5.47 10.17
N GLU A 135 20.85 -4.19 9.82
CA GLU A 135 22.17 -3.61 9.54
C GLU A 135 23.08 -3.69 10.77
N ARG A 136 22.58 -3.28 11.94
CA ARG A 136 23.33 -3.41 13.20
C ARG A 136 23.70 -4.87 13.50
N GLN A 137 22.81 -5.82 13.21
CA GLN A 137 23.11 -7.24 13.37
C GLN A 137 24.23 -7.68 12.42
N MET A 138 24.22 -7.24 11.15
CA MET A 138 25.29 -7.56 10.20
C MET A 138 26.66 -7.08 10.68
N LEU A 139 26.73 -5.89 11.29
CA LEU A 139 27.98 -5.32 11.81
C LEU A 139 28.60 -6.18 12.93
N THR A 140 27.83 -7.03 13.61
CA THR A 140 28.38 -7.97 14.60
C THR A 140 29.14 -9.14 13.97
N GLY A 141 29.05 -9.33 12.65
CA GLY A 141 29.65 -10.46 11.94
C GLY A 141 28.89 -11.79 12.10
N HIS A 142 27.85 -11.85 12.93
CA HIS A 142 27.04 -13.05 13.13
C HIS A 142 25.80 -13.06 12.23
N PHE A 143 25.46 -14.24 11.69
CA PHE A 143 24.29 -14.47 10.84
C PHE A 143 24.18 -13.52 9.64
N VAL A 144 25.31 -13.02 9.12
CA VAL A 144 25.37 -12.03 8.04
C VAL A 144 24.54 -12.46 6.83
N LYS A 145 24.66 -13.73 6.41
CA LYS A 145 23.89 -14.27 5.27
C LYS A 145 22.37 -14.15 5.48
N LEU A 146 21.89 -14.42 6.70
CA LEU A 146 20.47 -14.31 7.03
C LEU A 146 20.04 -12.85 7.07
N ALA A 147 20.82 -11.98 7.73
CA ALA A 147 20.51 -10.57 7.82
C ALA A 147 20.53 -9.88 6.43
N THR A 148 21.45 -10.26 5.54
CA THR A 148 21.46 -9.80 4.14
C THR A 148 20.19 -10.24 3.41
N LEU A 149 19.77 -11.49 3.57
CA LEU A 149 18.52 -11.98 2.98
C LEU A 149 17.30 -11.20 3.51
N ILE A 150 17.25 -10.93 4.81
CA ILE A 150 16.20 -10.12 5.43
C ILE A 150 16.18 -8.73 4.80
N ILE A 151 17.33 -8.05 4.72
CA ILE A 151 17.46 -6.72 4.12
C ILE A 151 16.97 -6.70 2.66
N ILE A 152 17.30 -7.71 1.84
CA ILE A 152 16.80 -7.80 0.45
C ILE A 152 15.27 -7.86 0.42
N VAL A 153 14.66 -8.67 1.28
CA VAL A 153 13.19 -8.77 1.40
C VAL A 153 12.60 -7.45 1.86
N LEU A 154 13.20 -6.79 2.85
CA LEU A 154 12.75 -5.48 3.34
C LEU A 154 12.79 -4.42 2.23
N ALA A 155 13.82 -4.41 1.38
CA ALA A 155 13.90 -3.50 0.23
C ALA A 155 12.71 -3.69 -0.73
N ARG A 156 12.38 -4.94 -1.06
CA ARG A 156 11.25 -5.27 -1.95
C ARG A 156 9.91 -4.84 -1.35
N VAL A 157 9.72 -5.10 -0.05
CA VAL A 157 8.52 -4.67 0.69
C VAL A 157 8.41 -3.15 0.74
N LEU A 158 9.51 -2.43 0.96
CA LEU A 158 9.54 -0.97 0.97
C LEU A 158 9.15 -0.38 -0.39
N ILE A 159 9.69 -0.93 -1.48
CA ILE A 159 9.34 -0.53 -2.85
C ILE A 159 7.84 -0.74 -3.11
N LEU A 160 7.32 -1.91 -2.74
CA LEU A 160 5.90 -2.22 -2.90
C LEU A 160 5.03 -1.26 -2.08
N ALA A 161 5.42 -0.97 -0.83
CA ALA A 161 4.74 -0.02 0.03
C ALA A 161 4.69 1.39 -0.58
N GLU A 162 5.81 1.93 -1.05
CA GLU A 162 5.84 3.26 -1.68
C GLU A 162 4.94 3.34 -2.92
N LYS A 163 5.03 2.34 -3.81
CA LYS A 163 4.16 2.27 -4.99
C LYS A 163 2.68 2.22 -4.60
N SER A 164 2.36 1.48 -3.54
CA SER A 164 0.99 1.32 -3.06
C SER A 164 0.42 2.59 -2.43
N ILE A 165 1.21 3.31 -1.64
CA ILE A 165 0.80 4.58 -1.05
C ILE A 165 0.57 5.61 -2.16
N LEU A 166 1.49 5.72 -3.11
CA LEU A 166 1.34 6.62 -4.26
C LEU A 166 0.06 6.30 -5.07
N SER A 167 -0.12 5.03 -5.46
CA SER A 167 -1.29 4.60 -6.23
C SER A 167 -2.59 4.84 -5.46
N SER A 168 -2.58 4.64 -4.13
CA SER A 168 -3.73 4.94 -3.26
C SER A 168 -4.07 6.43 -3.25
N VAL A 169 -3.07 7.31 -3.18
CA VAL A 169 -3.26 8.77 -3.21
C VAL A 169 -3.83 9.23 -4.56
N GLU A 170 -3.34 8.68 -5.66
CA GLU A 170 -3.80 8.97 -7.02
C GLU A 170 -5.25 8.54 -7.23
N VAL A 171 -5.60 7.29 -6.92
CA VAL A 171 -6.97 6.78 -7.09
C VAL A 171 -7.94 7.46 -6.12
N TYR A 172 -7.52 7.74 -4.87
CA TYR A 172 -8.33 8.48 -3.90
C TYR A 172 -8.65 9.88 -4.42
N SER A 173 -7.64 10.62 -4.87
CA SER A 173 -7.81 12.01 -5.35
C SER A 173 -8.69 12.06 -6.60
N SER A 174 -8.47 11.13 -7.54
CA SER A 174 -9.25 11.02 -8.77
C SER A 174 -10.73 10.75 -8.48
N ILE A 175 -11.03 9.74 -7.64
CA ILE A 175 -12.41 9.38 -7.31
C ILE A 175 -13.07 10.47 -6.46
N TYR A 176 -12.34 11.04 -5.49
CA TYR A 176 -12.86 12.10 -4.63
C TYR A 176 -13.28 13.35 -5.43
N ALA A 177 -12.56 13.69 -6.51
CA ALA A 177 -12.86 14.84 -7.36
C ALA A 177 -14.18 14.71 -8.13
N ILE A 178 -14.49 13.52 -8.64
CA ILE A 178 -15.72 13.27 -9.42
C ILE A 178 -16.87 12.71 -8.58
N ARG A 179 -16.64 12.48 -7.29
CA ARG A 179 -17.59 11.93 -6.33
C ARG A 179 -18.96 12.61 -6.35
N SER A 180 -19.00 13.94 -6.52
CA SER A 180 -20.25 14.72 -6.56
C SER A 180 -21.12 14.43 -7.79
N GLN A 181 -20.53 13.90 -8.86
CA GLN A 181 -21.21 13.53 -10.10
C GLN A 181 -21.93 12.17 -9.99
N VAL A 182 -21.61 11.38 -8.97
CA VAL A 182 -22.26 10.09 -8.71
C VAL A 182 -23.57 10.31 -7.96
N PRO A 183 -24.72 9.78 -8.44
CA PRO A 183 -26.00 9.93 -7.77
C PRO A 183 -25.98 9.36 -6.36
N ASN A 184 -26.60 10.09 -5.43
CA ASN A 184 -26.85 9.57 -4.11
C ASN A 184 -28.21 8.84 -4.10
N VAL A 185 -28.20 7.58 -3.67
CA VAL A 185 -29.43 6.79 -3.52
C VAL A 185 -29.54 6.39 -2.05
N GLY A 186 -30.49 7.03 -1.37
CA GLY A 186 -30.78 6.82 0.05
C GLY A 186 -30.24 7.89 0.99
N VAL A 187 -30.35 7.62 2.30
CA VAL A 187 -29.88 8.50 3.37
C VAL A 187 -28.35 8.63 3.25
N ALA A 188 -27.87 9.87 3.12
CA ALA A 188 -26.44 10.16 3.10
C ALA A 188 -25.83 9.70 4.42
N MET A 189 -25.02 8.63 4.38
CA MET A 189 -24.31 8.19 5.56
C MET A 189 -23.23 9.23 5.91
N ASP A 190 -23.23 9.69 7.15
CA ASP A 190 -22.29 10.69 7.69
C ASP A 190 -20.86 10.11 7.90
N CYS A 191 -20.41 9.26 6.97
CA CYS A 191 -19.04 8.77 6.90
C CYS A 191 -18.06 9.86 6.46
N LEU A 192 -18.61 10.98 5.95
CA LEU A 192 -17.93 12.03 5.22
C LEU A 192 -17.31 13.09 6.09
N SER A 193 -17.91 13.38 7.24
CA SER A 193 -17.34 14.30 8.24
C SER A 193 -15.95 13.87 8.70
N ARG A 194 -15.57 12.60 8.49
CA ARG A 194 -14.30 12.01 8.93
C ARG A 194 -13.32 11.66 7.81
N LEU A 195 -13.69 11.84 6.54
CA LEU A 195 -12.78 11.52 5.42
C LEU A 195 -11.89 12.72 5.10
N PRO A 196 -10.56 12.53 5.03
CA PRO A 196 -9.65 13.61 4.69
C PRO A 196 -9.88 14.04 3.24
N LYS A 197 -9.85 15.34 2.96
CA LYS A 197 -10.03 15.87 1.60
C LYS A 197 -8.90 15.45 0.64
N LYS A 198 -7.74 15.08 1.19
CA LYS A 198 -6.57 14.58 0.46
C LYS A 198 -5.84 13.56 1.33
N LEU A 199 -5.29 12.53 0.70
CA LEU A 199 -4.34 11.64 1.34
C LEU A 199 -2.93 12.21 1.18
N GLU A 200 -2.11 12.11 2.22
CA GLU A 200 -0.74 12.57 2.19
C GLU A 200 0.19 11.50 1.64
N PHE A 201 1.18 11.95 0.86
CA PHE A 201 2.30 11.14 0.42
C PHE A 201 3.59 11.85 0.81
N GLU A 202 4.35 11.22 1.70
CA GLU A 202 5.73 11.58 1.98
C GLU A 202 6.61 10.36 1.69
N SER A 203 7.45 10.45 0.66
CA SER A 203 8.38 9.38 0.29
C SER A 203 9.48 9.27 1.34
N VAL A 204 9.65 8.08 1.93
CA VAL A 204 10.68 7.85 2.96
C VAL A 204 11.93 7.24 2.35
N ILE A 205 11.82 6.64 1.17
CA ILE A 205 12.97 6.19 0.41
C ILE A 205 13.50 7.37 -0.43
N PRO A 206 14.71 7.89 -0.18
CA PRO A 206 15.42 8.70 -1.16
C PRO A 206 15.87 7.75 -2.26
N LEU A 207 14.95 7.40 -3.16
CA LEU A 207 15.29 6.56 -4.31
C LEU A 207 16.25 7.34 -5.20
N ASN A 208 17.39 6.73 -5.53
CA ASN A 208 18.26 7.24 -6.59
C ASN A 208 17.42 7.39 -7.88
N GLU A 209 17.65 8.42 -8.68
CA GLU A 209 16.94 8.65 -9.97
C GLU A 209 16.92 7.40 -10.86
N ARG A 210 17.95 6.55 -10.79
CA ARG A 210 18.01 5.25 -11.48
C ARG A 210 17.00 4.23 -10.95
N CYS A 211 16.81 4.15 -9.63
CA CYS A 211 15.79 3.31 -9.00
C CYS A 211 14.38 3.84 -9.28
N ILE A 212 14.20 5.16 -9.33
CA ILE A 212 12.93 5.81 -9.70
C ILE A 212 12.55 5.47 -11.15
N ALA A 213 13.52 5.59 -12.06
CA ALA A 213 13.35 5.25 -13.47
C ALA A 213 13.06 3.74 -13.67
N PHE A 214 13.75 2.86 -12.94
CA PHE A 214 13.50 1.43 -12.97
C PHE A 214 12.10 1.05 -12.44
N LEU A 215 11.61 1.77 -11.42
CA LEU A 215 10.33 1.51 -10.77
C LEU A 215 9.14 2.26 -11.41
N ASN A 216 9.38 3.06 -12.46
CA ASN A 216 8.38 3.94 -13.08
C ASN A 216 7.62 4.81 -12.08
N LEU A 217 8.31 5.34 -11.06
CA LEU A 217 7.70 6.24 -10.08
C LEU A 217 7.71 7.69 -10.62
N PRO A 218 6.65 8.49 -10.43
CA PRO A 218 6.57 9.85 -10.94
C PRO A 218 7.62 10.75 -10.27
N LEU A 219 8.56 11.26 -11.09
CA LEU A 219 9.69 12.12 -10.72
C LEU A 219 9.30 13.48 -10.08
N LYS A 220 8.02 13.84 -10.02
CA LYS A 220 7.57 15.21 -9.68
C LYS A 220 7.69 15.59 -8.20
N LEU A 221 8.06 14.68 -7.28
CA LEU A 221 7.99 14.96 -5.83
C LEU A 221 9.33 15.23 -5.13
N LEU A 222 10.49 15.07 -5.79
CA LEU A 222 11.81 15.22 -5.13
C LEU A 222 12.43 16.63 -5.21
N ARG A 223 11.83 17.58 -5.94
CA ARG A 223 12.44 18.92 -6.10
C ARG A 223 12.34 19.84 -4.88
N LYS A 224 11.70 19.42 -3.77
CA LYS A 224 11.53 20.27 -2.57
C LYS A 224 12.54 20.03 -1.43
N SER A 225 13.37 19.00 -1.46
CA SER A 225 14.35 18.74 -0.39
C SER A 225 15.81 18.98 -0.83
N LYS A 226 16.13 20.16 -1.34
CA LYS A 226 17.54 20.59 -1.40
C LYS A 226 17.96 21.13 -0.03
N GLY A 227 18.39 20.22 0.85
CA GLY A 227 19.02 20.51 2.13
C GLY A 227 20.10 19.49 2.45
N LYS A 228 21.36 19.85 2.15
CA LYS A 228 22.69 19.26 2.47
C LYS A 228 22.84 17.71 2.56
N PRO A 229 23.87 17.13 1.90
CA PRO A 229 24.11 15.69 1.93
C PRO A 229 24.73 15.28 3.27
N SER A 230 24.02 14.48 4.06
CA SER A 230 24.65 13.67 5.11
C SER A 230 25.31 12.46 4.46
N LYS A 231 26.60 12.24 4.74
CA LYS A 231 27.36 11.05 4.34
C LYS A 231 26.78 9.80 5.02
N SER A 232 25.75 9.20 4.43
CA SER A 232 25.40 7.81 4.65
C SER A 232 25.75 7.06 3.37
N LEU A 233 26.67 6.10 3.44
CA LEU A 233 26.97 5.21 2.33
C LEU A 233 25.66 4.59 1.82
N ASN A 234 25.28 4.90 0.59
CA ASN A 234 24.10 4.36 -0.06
C ASN A 234 24.36 2.89 -0.46
N PHE A 235 24.05 1.96 0.44
CA PHE A 235 24.14 0.52 0.18
C PHE A 235 23.23 0.06 -0.98
N LEU A 236 22.21 0.86 -1.33
CA LEU A 236 21.37 0.67 -2.52
C LEU A 236 22.14 0.81 -3.85
N GLU A 237 23.28 1.51 -3.90
CA GLU A 237 24.11 1.58 -5.12
C GLU A 237 24.87 0.28 -5.40
N MET A 238 25.10 -0.56 -4.38
CA MET A 238 25.79 -1.84 -4.54
C MET A 238 24.87 -2.99 -4.98
N LEU A 239 23.57 -2.92 -4.71
CA LEU A 239 22.62 -4.00 -5.03
C LEU A 239 22.13 -3.98 -6.48
N PHE A 240 22.45 -2.93 -7.25
CA PHE A 240 21.99 -2.75 -8.64
C PHE A 240 23.12 -2.44 -9.64
N LYS A 241 24.35 -2.89 -9.35
CA LYS A 241 25.43 -3.00 -10.35
C LYS A 241 25.54 -4.42 -10.87
#